data_AF-A0A8H7WJP2-F1
#
_entry.id   AF-A0A8H7WJP2-F1
#
_cell.length_a   1.000
_cell.length_b   1.000
_cell.length_c   1.000
_cell.angle_alpha   90.00
_cell.angle_beta   90.00
_cell.angle_gamma   90.00
#
_symmetry.space_group_name_H-M   'P 1'
#
loop_
_entity.id
_entity.type
_entity.pdbx_description
1 polymer ?
#
loop_
_entity_poly.entity_id
_entity_poly.type
_entity_poly.pdbx_seq_one_letter_code
_entity_poly.pdbx_strand_id
1 'polypeptide(L)'
;MDTNANYIPLGVKIEEGPQSKSRGAKVIGQTPEERKAIAREIRLAQRKEKKRIKSEAKQQRKLNDLLHRKLNRKTEKYSKNKDRNKQRAIDLERQKIRADAVKQAERLSAIHDPSGKIFNVGEITILPGGVVNSKEGMRRAAEAKERKEREEAEGKDIEKRYKDAEKAAKFEAEEAQRAIDQGLPAPTRYPAKEALKNMQRPMRISKKQLQRQEQLEPQPVPPKPVIPEGISLPEGEEDLLALWDITDEQITKRLANQKREKAQSRKQLIKIQQENKKLNKALKIRKREADNAGVIFDKEKARREILAAMTKDTESTSKSESESDSSSGSDSDSESEDENVEVAKGNKLKAAPAPKLNLELIEKAAEIERARKEKKQPAKTKRRQERKQKAAEKAAKLEAERLVETKAVEEDQPAEETKQSRREKKAAKRAEKLAKIASVESSSKKRKRTEDEEVFPQDEPKKEKSHKKRKSKSETESAQETKPAKKIKKVKESSDGRLDRAMAEREAKMAAEAEDDHDVPTHGAEQWNPDALTGDAARKDKFLRLLGAGKGSSKGVEKDKKKKDSGVDIIKIQEELERQFEAGVKLKHDGGSKKRGLGA
;
A
#
# COMPACT_ATOMS: atom_id res chain seq x y z
N MET A 1 8.95 56.43 38.26
CA MET A 1 9.38 57.81 38.02
C MET A 1 10.89 57.75 37.83
N ASP A 2 11.34 57.29 36.66
CA ASP A 2 12.78 57.21 36.37
C ASP A 2 13.02 57.72 34.95
N THR A 3 13.21 59.03 34.87
CA THR A 3 13.61 59.77 33.68
C THR A 3 15.13 59.65 33.52
N ASN A 4 15.59 58.67 32.75
CA ASN A 4 16.99 58.60 32.33
C ASN A 4 17.15 59.21 30.95
N ALA A 5 17.47 60.50 30.95
CA ALA A 5 17.91 61.26 29.79
C ALA A 5 19.36 60.85 29.44
N ASN A 6 19.53 60.06 28.38
CA ASN A 6 20.86 59.73 27.85
C ASN A 6 21.33 60.82 26.86
N TYR A 7 22.02 61.79 27.44
CA TYR A 7 23.26 62.42 27.00
C TYR A 7 23.71 62.14 25.56
N ILE A 8 23.63 63.16 24.69
CA ILE A 8 24.29 63.21 23.38
C ILE A 8 25.64 63.92 23.58
N PRO A 9 26.80 63.27 23.40
CA PRO A 9 28.09 63.94 23.54
C PRO A 9 28.31 64.88 22.37
N LEU A 10 28.30 66.19 22.65
CA LEU A 10 28.78 67.23 21.77
C LEU A 10 30.32 67.23 21.77
N GLY A 11 30.91 67.18 20.56
CA GLY A 11 32.22 67.79 20.31
C GLY A 11 33.43 66.86 20.41
N VAL A 12 33.62 65.99 19.42
CA VAL A 12 34.98 65.60 19.01
C VAL A 12 35.33 66.45 17.78
N LYS A 13 36.17 67.47 17.98
CA LYS A 13 36.82 68.22 16.90
C LYS A 13 37.78 67.26 16.20
N ILE A 14 37.40 66.80 15.02
CA ILE A 14 38.29 66.06 14.13
C ILE A 14 39.18 67.11 13.46
N GLU A 15 40.48 67.02 13.75
CA GLU A 15 41.54 67.83 13.16
C GLU A 15 41.55 67.66 11.63
N GLU A 16 41.57 68.80 10.93
CA GLU A 16 41.66 68.91 9.49
C GLU A 16 43.05 68.45 9.01
N GLY A 17 43.16 67.16 8.69
CA GLY A 17 44.29 66.64 7.94
C GLY A 17 44.37 67.25 6.53
N PRO A 18 45.57 67.42 5.96
CA PRO A 18 45.80 68.16 4.72
C PRO A 18 45.00 67.56 3.56
N GLN A 19 44.27 68.44 2.87
CA GLN A 19 43.49 68.16 1.66
C GLN A 19 44.37 67.56 0.56
N SER A 20 44.51 66.24 0.56
CA SER A 20 44.79 65.53 -0.69
C SER A 20 43.62 65.85 -1.62
N LYS A 21 43.92 66.35 -2.82
CA LYS A 21 42.95 66.59 -3.90
C LYS A 21 42.39 65.23 -4.34
N SER A 22 41.54 64.63 -3.50
CA SER A 22 40.77 63.45 -3.86
C SER A 22 39.83 63.89 -4.96
N ARG A 23 40.09 63.40 -6.17
CA ARG A 23 39.21 63.47 -7.34
C ARG A 23 37.76 63.51 -6.86
N GLY A 24 37.10 64.67 -7.02
CA GLY A 24 35.73 64.88 -6.59
C GLY A 24 34.88 63.69 -7.00
N ALA A 25 34.10 63.15 -6.07
CA ALA A 25 33.31 61.94 -6.27
C ALA A 25 32.64 62.01 -7.63
N LYS A 26 33.05 61.12 -8.55
CA LYS A 26 32.44 61.03 -9.88
C LYS A 26 30.93 60.97 -9.66
N VAL A 27 30.21 61.98 -10.12
CA VAL A 27 28.76 62.07 -9.98
C VAL A 27 28.20 60.86 -10.72
N ILE A 28 27.81 59.85 -9.97
CA ILE A 28 27.31 58.57 -10.49
C ILE A 28 26.07 58.89 -11.34
N GLY A 29 26.13 58.63 -12.66
CA GLY A 29 25.03 58.92 -13.60
C GLY A 29 25.20 60.18 -14.45
N GLN A 30 26.41 60.55 -14.86
CA GLN A 30 26.61 61.68 -15.78
C GLN A 30 26.10 61.34 -17.19
N THR A 31 26.21 60.08 -17.63
CA THR A 31 25.69 59.65 -18.92
C THR A 31 24.28 59.06 -18.78
N PRO A 32 23.40 59.23 -19.79
CA PRO A 32 22.06 58.63 -19.78
C PRO A 32 22.11 57.09 -19.75
N GLU A 33 23.22 56.47 -20.18
CA GLU A 33 23.44 55.02 -20.10
C GLU A 33 23.74 54.56 -18.68
N GLU A 34 24.58 55.28 -17.94
CA GLU A 34 24.84 55.01 -16.52
C GLU A 34 23.55 55.10 -15.70
N ARG A 35 22.71 56.13 -15.93
CA ARG A 35 21.41 56.25 -15.26
C ARG A 35 20.49 55.06 -15.55
N LYS A 36 20.48 54.55 -16.79
CA LYS A 36 19.72 53.35 -17.17
C LYS A 36 20.30 52.09 -16.52
N ALA A 37 21.62 51.96 -16.42
CA ALA A 37 22.28 50.84 -15.75
C ALA A 37 21.96 50.81 -14.25
N ILE A 38 22.08 51.95 -13.56
CA ILE A 38 21.74 52.11 -12.14
C ILE A 38 20.25 51.82 -11.91
N ALA A 39 19.36 52.34 -12.75
CA ALA A 39 17.92 52.06 -12.64
C ALA A 39 17.61 50.56 -12.83
N ARG A 40 18.28 49.88 -13.76
CA ARG A 40 18.17 48.42 -13.95
C ARG A 40 18.68 47.65 -12.73
N GLU A 41 19.81 48.07 -12.16
CA GLU A 41 20.40 47.47 -10.97
C GLU A 41 19.48 47.63 -9.75
N ILE A 42 18.96 48.83 -9.49
CA ILE A 42 17.98 49.09 -8.43
C ILE A 42 16.73 48.22 -8.65
N ARG A 43 16.23 48.10 -9.89
CA ARG A 43 15.06 47.26 -10.19
C ARG A 43 15.34 45.78 -9.95
N LEU A 44 16.55 45.29 -10.27
CA LEU A 44 16.96 43.91 -9.99
C LEU A 44 17.15 43.67 -8.50
N ALA A 45 17.73 44.62 -7.76
CA ALA A 45 17.88 44.57 -6.31
C ALA A 45 16.50 44.50 -5.61
N GLN A 46 15.57 45.39 -5.98
CA GLN A 46 14.19 45.35 -5.49
C GLN A 46 13.46 44.05 -5.84
N ARG A 47 13.71 43.46 -7.03
CA ARG A 47 13.15 42.14 -7.39
C ARG A 47 13.73 41.03 -6.51
N LYS A 48 15.03 41.03 -6.23
CA LYS A 48 15.68 40.06 -5.33
C LYS A 48 15.18 40.22 -3.89
N GLU A 49 15.05 41.44 -3.40
CA GLU A 49 14.52 41.76 -2.07
C GLU A 49 13.06 41.32 -1.92
N LYS A 50 12.19 41.62 -2.89
CA LYS A 50 10.80 41.12 -2.91
C LYS A 50 10.73 39.58 -2.91
N LYS A 51 11.64 38.89 -3.61
CA LYS A 51 11.71 37.42 -3.58
C LYS A 51 12.15 36.92 -2.19
N ARG A 52 13.14 37.57 -1.56
CA ARG A 52 13.59 37.26 -0.19
C ARG A 52 12.46 37.46 0.83
N ILE A 53 11.81 38.62 0.85
CA ILE A 53 10.67 38.91 1.75
C ILE A 53 9.55 37.90 1.56
N LYS A 54 9.20 37.53 0.32
CA LYS A 54 8.20 36.48 0.06
C LYS A 54 8.63 35.11 0.58
N SER A 55 9.90 34.73 0.39
CA SER A 55 10.42 33.45 0.88
C SER A 55 10.45 33.41 2.41
N GLU A 56 10.82 34.51 3.06
CA GLU A 56 10.85 34.65 4.52
C GLU A 56 9.44 34.66 5.11
N ALA A 57 8.49 35.41 4.53
CA ALA A 57 7.09 35.36 4.92
C ALA A 57 6.50 33.95 4.80
N LYS A 58 6.88 33.19 3.77
CA LYS A 58 6.48 31.77 3.62
C LYS A 58 7.10 30.89 4.70
N GLN A 59 8.35 31.13 5.09
CA GLN A 59 8.99 30.43 6.21
C GLN A 59 8.33 30.77 7.55
N GLN A 60 8.02 32.05 7.80
CA GLN A 60 7.31 32.48 9.00
C GLN A 60 5.92 31.88 9.11
N ARG A 61 5.14 31.83 8.01
CA ARG A 61 3.84 31.12 7.99
C ARG A 61 4.01 29.64 8.33
N LYS A 62 4.99 28.95 7.75
CA LYS A 62 5.30 27.55 8.09
C LYS A 62 5.70 27.37 9.56
N LEU A 63 6.46 28.30 10.13
CA LEU A 63 6.84 28.28 11.54
C LEU A 63 5.62 28.51 12.45
N ASN A 64 4.76 29.47 12.13
CA ASN A 64 3.52 29.71 12.86
C ASN A 64 2.57 28.51 12.77
N ASP A 65 2.41 27.90 11.59
CA ASP A 65 1.63 26.67 11.43
C ASP A 65 2.20 25.52 12.27
N LEU A 66 3.53 25.39 12.34
CA LEU A 66 4.19 24.41 13.20
C LEU A 66 3.95 24.71 14.69
N LEU A 67 3.98 25.98 15.10
CA LEU A 67 3.69 26.42 16.46
C LEU A 67 2.23 26.14 16.82
N HIS A 68 1.27 26.49 15.96
CA HIS A 68 -0.15 26.15 16.17
C HIS A 68 -0.37 24.64 16.24
N ARG A 69 0.30 23.85 15.39
CA ARG A 69 0.27 22.38 15.48
C ARG A 69 0.90 21.88 16.78
N LYS A 70 1.95 22.51 17.30
CA LYS A 70 2.56 22.15 18.58
C LYS A 70 1.65 22.50 19.77
N LEU A 71 1.04 23.69 19.76
CA LEU A 71 0.14 24.17 20.81
C LEU A 71 -1.17 23.36 20.83
N ASN A 72 -1.76 23.06 19.67
CA ASN A 72 -3.01 22.33 19.57
C ASN A 72 -2.85 20.80 19.65
N ARG A 73 -1.61 20.28 19.64
CA ARG A 73 -1.37 18.88 19.95
C ARG A 73 -1.61 18.70 21.45
N LYS A 74 -2.70 18.01 21.81
CA LYS A 74 -2.97 17.51 23.17
C LYS A 74 -1.86 16.55 23.62
N THR A 75 -0.71 17.07 24.03
CA THR A 75 0.50 16.33 24.40
C THR A 75 0.22 15.30 25.50
N GLU A 76 -0.68 15.61 26.43
CA GLU A 76 -1.11 14.73 27.52
C GLU A 76 -1.78 13.43 27.04
N LYS A 77 -2.59 13.50 25.98
CA LYS A 77 -3.22 12.29 25.41
C LYS A 77 -2.17 11.39 24.76
N TYR A 78 -1.12 11.98 24.20
CA TYR A 78 -0.03 11.24 23.54
C TYR A 78 0.97 10.66 24.54
N SER A 79 1.29 11.36 25.65
CA SER A 79 2.19 10.84 26.68
C SER A 79 1.57 9.63 27.40
N LYS A 80 0.32 9.73 27.87
CA LYS A 80 -0.40 8.59 28.50
C LYS A 80 -0.48 7.38 27.57
N ASN A 81 -0.72 7.59 26.28
CA ASN A 81 -0.71 6.50 25.30
C ASN A 81 0.69 5.92 25.06
N LYS A 82 1.75 6.73 25.15
CA LYS A 82 3.13 6.26 25.00
C LYS A 82 3.53 5.36 26.16
N ASP A 83 3.21 5.73 27.40
CA ASP A 83 3.55 4.94 28.58
C ASP A 83 2.73 3.65 28.64
N ARG A 84 1.43 3.72 28.33
CA ARG A 84 0.59 2.51 28.20
C ARG A 84 1.10 1.57 27.10
N ASN A 85 1.52 2.11 25.95
CA ASN A 85 2.10 1.29 24.88
C ASN A 85 3.48 0.72 25.27
N LYS A 86 4.26 1.45 26.08
CA LYS A 86 5.53 0.99 26.62
C LYS A 86 5.30 -0.17 27.59
N GLN A 87 4.41 -0.03 28.56
CA GLN A 87 3.99 -1.09 29.48
C GLN A 87 3.45 -2.30 28.71
N ARG A 88 2.54 -2.10 27.75
CA ARG A 88 2.05 -3.20 26.91
C ARG A 88 3.17 -3.92 26.16
N ALA A 89 4.16 -3.20 25.64
CA ALA A 89 5.30 -3.83 24.98
C ALA A 89 6.17 -4.63 25.95
N ILE A 90 6.33 -4.14 27.19
CA ILE A 90 7.02 -4.85 28.27
C ILE A 90 6.25 -6.13 28.63
N ASP A 91 4.93 -6.03 28.86
CA ASP A 91 4.08 -7.17 29.22
C ASP A 91 4.07 -8.25 28.14
N LEU A 92 3.97 -7.86 26.87
CA LEU A 92 4.03 -8.79 25.74
C LEU A 92 5.39 -9.49 25.64
N GLU A 93 6.49 -8.76 25.86
CA GLU A 93 7.83 -9.38 25.84
C GLU A 93 8.03 -10.27 27.06
N ARG A 94 7.52 -9.90 28.24
CA ARG A 94 7.53 -10.73 29.45
C ARG A 94 6.73 -12.02 29.25
N GLN A 95 5.52 -11.93 28.71
CA GLN A 95 4.70 -13.09 28.35
C GLN A 95 5.41 -13.99 27.34
N LYS A 96 6.08 -13.39 26.35
CA LYS A 96 6.87 -14.13 25.37
C LYS A 96 8.03 -14.88 26.02
N ILE A 97 8.81 -14.23 26.90
CA ILE A 97 9.91 -14.87 27.64
C ILE A 97 9.37 -16.05 28.46
N ARG A 98 8.28 -15.85 29.20
CA ARG A 98 7.66 -16.91 30.01
C ARG A 98 7.15 -18.08 29.15
N ALA A 99 6.44 -17.78 28.06
CA ALA A 99 5.94 -18.81 27.15
C ALA A 99 7.07 -19.58 26.47
N ASP A 100 8.16 -18.91 26.09
CA ASP A 100 9.31 -19.56 25.46
C ASP A 100 10.16 -20.34 26.48
N ALA A 101 10.24 -19.89 27.75
CA ALA A 101 10.85 -20.65 28.84
C ALA A 101 10.08 -21.95 29.14
N VAL A 102 8.74 -21.92 29.15
CA VAL A 102 7.92 -23.13 29.24
C VAL A 102 8.22 -24.07 28.08
N LYS A 103 8.27 -23.57 26.84
CA LYS A 103 8.62 -24.42 25.67
C LYS A 103 10.03 -24.98 25.75
N GLN A 104 10.99 -24.22 26.28
CA GLN A 104 12.36 -24.70 26.47
C GLN A 104 12.37 -25.85 27.48
N ALA A 105 11.67 -25.70 28.61
CA ALA A 105 11.49 -26.75 29.59
C ALA A 105 10.76 -27.97 29.00
N GLU A 106 9.71 -27.79 28.19
CA GLU A 106 8.99 -28.85 27.48
C GLU A 106 9.92 -29.63 26.53
N ARG A 107 10.81 -28.94 25.80
CA ARG A 107 11.80 -29.60 24.91
C ARG A 107 12.81 -30.42 25.68
N LEU A 108 13.33 -29.89 26.79
CA LEU A 108 14.29 -30.61 27.64
C LEU A 108 13.64 -31.83 28.28
N SER A 109 12.43 -31.68 28.79
CA SER A 109 11.66 -32.80 29.35
C SER A 109 11.30 -33.83 28.29
N ALA A 110 10.99 -33.47 27.04
CA ALA A 110 10.82 -34.45 25.98
C ALA A 110 12.05 -35.36 25.75
N ILE A 111 13.25 -34.88 26.06
CA ILE A 111 14.51 -35.64 25.95
C ILE A 111 14.79 -36.43 27.23
N HIS A 112 14.64 -35.80 28.40
CA HIS A 112 15.10 -36.35 29.68
C HIS A 112 14.01 -36.99 30.54
N ASP A 113 12.78 -36.45 30.52
CA ASP A 113 11.64 -36.92 31.31
C ASP A 113 10.31 -36.62 30.60
N PRO A 114 9.80 -37.54 29.75
CA PRO A 114 8.56 -37.32 29.02
C PRO A 114 7.33 -37.19 29.93
N SER A 115 7.43 -37.60 31.21
CA SER A 115 6.36 -37.37 32.19
C SER A 115 6.21 -35.89 32.55
N GLY A 116 7.27 -35.09 32.35
CA GLY A 116 7.29 -33.65 32.57
C GLY A 116 7.26 -33.24 34.04
N LYS A 117 7.27 -34.20 34.97
CA LYS A 117 7.18 -33.96 36.42
C LYS A 117 8.42 -33.27 36.94
N ILE A 118 9.61 -33.67 36.46
CA ILE A 118 10.87 -33.08 36.91
C ILE A 118 10.94 -31.59 36.56
N PHE A 119 10.27 -31.17 35.48
CA PHE A 119 10.36 -29.82 34.95
C PHE A 119 9.14 -28.93 35.27
N ASN A 120 8.14 -29.45 36.00
CA ASN A 120 6.84 -28.80 36.23
C ASN A 120 6.08 -28.41 34.95
N VAL A 121 6.29 -29.14 33.85
CA VAL A 121 5.60 -28.96 32.56
C VAL A 121 4.91 -30.29 32.26
N GLY A 122 3.65 -30.46 32.68
CA GLY A 122 2.98 -31.77 32.73
C GLY A 122 3.07 -32.62 31.45
N GLU A 123 2.78 -33.92 31.58
CA GLU A 123 2.94 -34.99 30.56
C GLU A 123 3.06 -34.53 29.10
N ILE A 124 4.17 -34.88 28.47
CA ILE A 124 4.57 -34.35 27.17
C ILE A 124 4.31 -35.35 26.07
N THR A 125 3.80 -34.84 24.95
CA THR A 125 3.54 -35.62 23.74
C THR A 125 4.35 -35.05 22.59
N ILE A 126 5.12 -35.92 21.93
CA ILE A 126 5.88 -35.56 20.72
C ILE A 126 5.01 -35.87 19.51
N LEU A 127 4.57 -34.83 18.80
CA LEU A 127 3.78 -34.96 17.59
C LEU A 127 4.67 -35.33 16.37
N PRO A 128 4.09 -35.98 15.34
CA PRO A 128 4.81 -36.26 14.09
C PRO A 128 5.31 -34.94 13.47
N GLY A 129 6.63 -34.80 13.38
CA GLY A 129 7.31 -33.55 13.00
C GLY A 129 8.19 -32.93 14.08
N GLY A 130 8.34 -33.60 15.23
CA GLY A 130 9.22 -33.15 16.32
C GLY A 130 8.66 -31.96 17.10
N VAL A 131 7.36 -31.68 16.96
CA VAL A 131 6.69 -30.63 17.74
C VAL A 131 6.36 -31.22 19.09
N VAL A 132 6.93 -30.64 20.14
CA VAL A 132 6.73 -31.03 21.52
C VAL A 132 5.62 -30.17 22.12
N ASN A 133 4.56 -30.80 22.63
CA ASN A 133 3.48 -30.13 23.34
C ASN A 133 3.14 -30.87 24.63
N SER A 134 2.88 -30.13 25.72
CA SER A 134 2.26 -30.70 26.93
C SER A 134 0.80 -31.10 26.66
N LYS A 135 0.36 -32.20 27.26
CA LYS A 135 -1.02 -32.71 27.19
C LYS A 135 -2.01 -31.71 27.77
N GLU A 136 -1.60 -31.00 28.82
CA GLU A 136 -2.38 -29.90 29.39
C GLU A 136 -2.47 -28.70 28.43
N GLY A 137 -1.38 -28.32 27.77
CA GLY A 137 -1.38 -27.29 26.73
C GLY A 137 -2.33 -27.64 25.57
N MET A 138 -2.33 -28.90 25.13
CA MET A 138 -3.26 -29.40 24.12
C MET A 138 -4.73 -29.34 24.58
N ARG A 139 -5.01 -29.69 25.84
CA ARG A 139 -6.35 -29.58 26.44
C ARG A 139 -6.83 -28.14 26.52
N ARG A 140 -6.00 -27.23 27.05
CA ARG A 140 -6.31 -25.80 27.12
C ARG A 140 -6.51 -25.18 25.73
N ALA A 141 -5.73 -25.59 24.74
CA ALA A 141 -5.91 -25.15 23.36
C ALA A 141 -7.21 -25.66 22.74
N ALA A 142 -7.61 -26.91 23.04
CA ALA A 142 -8.89 -27.47 22.61
C ALA A 142 -10.07 -26.76 23.28
N GLU A 143 -10.01 -26.52 24.59
CA GLU A 143 -11.03 -25.77 25.35
C GLU A 143 -11.15 -24.33 24.86
N ALA A 144 -10.04 -23.63 24.61
CA ALA A 144 -10.06 -22.29 24.04
C ALA A 144 -10.68 -22.25 22.64
N LYS A 145 -10.44 -23.29 21.83
CA LYS A 145 -11.05 -23.43 20.50
C LYS A 145 -12.54 -23.70 20.61
N GLU A 146 -12.96 -24.60 21.50
CA GLU A 146 -14.37 -24.90 21.78
C GLU A 146 -15.12 -23.66 22.29
N ARG A 147 -14.54 -22.93 23.24
CA ARG A 147 -15.09 -21.67 23.75
C ARG A 147 -15.29 -20.66 22.62
N LYS A 148 -14.30 -20.52 21.74
CA LYS A 148 -14.39 -19.62 20.58
C LYS A 148 -15.46 -20.06 19.58
N GLU A 149 -15.58 -21.37 19.34
CA GLU A 149 -16.63 -21.93 18.47
C GLU A 149 -18.03 -21.71 19.07
N ARG A 150 -18.17 -21.84 20.41
CA ARG A 150 -19.41 -21.53 21.14
C ARG A 150 -19.76 -20.05 21.06
N GLU A 151 -18.83 -19.14 21.35
CA GLU A 151 -19.04 -17.70 21.24
C GLU A 151 -19.37 -17.28 19.78
N GLU A 152 -18.74 -17.91 18.78
CA GLU A 152 -19.07 -17.67 17.37
C GLU A 152 -20.46 -18.22 16.99
N ALA A 153 -20.87 -19.36 17.54
CA ALA A 153 -22.20 -19.92 17.35
C ALA A 153 -23.28 -19.03 17.99
N GLU A 154 -23.08 -18.58 19.22
CA GLU A 154 -23.95 -17.62 19.92
C GLU A 154 -24.05 -16.31 19.14
N GLY A 155 -22.92 -15.77 18.67
CA GLY A 155 -22.89 -14.58 17.83
C GLY A 155 -23.68 -14.74 16.53
N LYS A 156 -23.57 -15.90 15.87
CA LYS A 156 -24.36 -16.23 14.66
C LYS A 156 -25.84 -16.35 14.97
N ASP A 157 -26.21 -16.93 16.10
CA ASP A 157 -27.62 -17.10 16.48
C ASP A 157 -28.27 -15.78 16.89
N ILE A 158 -27.54 -14.90 17.57
CA ILE A 158 -27.96 -13.51 17.81
C ILE A 158 -28.14 -12.77 16.48
N GLU A 159 -27.20 -12.91 15.53
CA GLU A 159 -27.32 -12.28 14.21
C GLU A 159 -28.51 -12.82 13.40
N LYS A 160 -28.81 -14.13 13.48
CA LYS A 160 -30.00 -14.73 12.86
C LYS A 160 -31.28 -14.18 13.48
N ARG A 161 -31.41 -14.20 14.82
CA ARG A 161 -32.57 -13.65 15.54
C ARG A 161 -32.82 -12.19 15.17
N TYR A 162 -31.76 -11.38 15.08
CA TYR A 162 -31.85 -9.99 14.65
C TYR A 162 -32.34 -9.86 13.19
N LYS A 163 -31.81 -10.67 12.26
CA LYS A 163 -32.25 -10.68 10.86
C LYS A 163 -33.70 -11.12 10.69
N ASP A 164 -34.15 -12.09 11.48
CA ASP A 164 -35.52 -12.58 11.43
C ASP A 164 -36.49 -11.55 12.02
N ALA A 165 -36.11 -10.86 13.10
CA ALA A 165 -36.83 -9.69 13.60
C ALA A 165 -36.88 -8.55 12.55
N GLU A 166 -35.80 -8.32 11.81
CA GLU A 166 -35.78 -7.32 10.73
C GLU A 166 -36.71 -7.69 9.57
N LYS A 167 -36.78 -8.98 9.21
CA LYS A 167 -37.73 -9.47 8.19
C LYS A 167 -39.18 -9.37 8.68
N ALA A 168 -39.45 -9.73 9.93
CA ALA A 168 -40.77 -9.63 10.52
C ALA A 168 -41.25 -8.16 10.55
N ALA A 169 -40.39 -7.23 10.97
CA ALA A 169 -40.69 -5.79 10.95
C ALA A 169 -40.92 -5.25 9.52
N LYS A 170 -40.23 -5.79 8.51
CA LYS A 170 -40.46 -5.44 7.10
C LYS A 170 -41.80 -5.98 6.59
N PHE A 171 -42.12 -7.22 6.91
CA PHE A 171 -43.39 -7.84 6.51
C PHE A 171 -44.58 -7.11 7.14
N GLU A 172 -44.50 -6.77 8.43
CA GLU A 172 -45.51 -6.00 9.15
C GLU A 172 -45.69 -4.59 8.56
N ALA A 173 -44.60 -3.94 8.14
CA ALA A 173 -44.67 -2.65 7.46
C ALA A 173 -45.32 -2.76 6.07
N GLU A 174 -45.05 -3.82 5.32
CA GLU A 174 -45.68 -4.09 4.02
C GLU A 174 -47.17 -4.39 4.16
N GLU A 175 -47.55 -5.18 5.17
CA GLU A 175 -48.95 -5.47 5.48
C GLU A 175 -49.73 -4.20 5.85
N ALA A 176 -49.14 -3.32 6.66
CA ALA A 176 -49.74 -2.02 6.98
C ALA A 176 -49.89 -1.13 5.74
N GLN A 177 -48.93 -1.15 4.81
CA GLN A 177 -49.07 -0.44 3.53
C GLN A 177 -50.21 -1.00 2.69
N ARG A 178 -50.31 -2.33 2.58
CA ARG A 178 -51.42 -2.98 1.87
C ARG A 178 -52.79 -2.64 2.48
N ALA A 179 -52.88 -2.54 3.81
CA ALA A 179 -54.10 -2.12 4.48
C ALA A 179 -54.50 -0.68 4.12
N ILE A 180 -53.52 0.24 4.08
CA ILE A 180 -53.73 1.63 3.64
C ILE A 180 -54.21 1.67 2.19
N ASP A 181 -53.59 0.90 1.29
CA ASP A 181 -53.97 0.85 -0.13
C ASP A 181 -55.40 0.29 -0.34
N GLN A 182 -55.87 -0.57 0.56
CA GLN A 182 -57.24 -1.10 0.57
C GLN A 182 -58.26 -0.16 1.24
N GLY A 183 -57.82 1.00 1.74
CA GLY A 183 -58.68 1.95 2.46
C GLY A 183 -59.01 1.52 3.90
N LEU A 184 -58.31 0.53 4.45
CA LEU A 184 -58.43 0.13 5.85
C LEU A 184 -57.56 1.05 6.74
N PRO A 185 -57.98 1.33 7.97
CA PRO A 185 -57.19 2.15 8.89
C PRO A 185 -55.85 1.47 9.21
N ALA A 186 -54.75 2.23 9.12
CA ALA A 186 -53.42 1.71 9.39
C ALA A 186 -53.31 1.17 10.83
N PRO A 187 -52.71 0.00 11.05
CA PRO A 187 -52.49 -0.51 12.40
C PRO A 187 -51.63 0.46 13.20
N THR A 188 -52.08 0.79 14.42
CA THR A 188 -51.44 1.78 15.30
C THR A 188 -50.22 1.23 16.02
N ARG A 189 -50.06 -0.09 16.07
CA ARG A 189 -48.99 -0.77 16.80
C ARG A 189 -48.29 -1.79 15.92
N TYR A 190 -46.95 -1.77 15.99
CA TYR A 190 -46.04 -2.62 15.21
C TYR A 190 -45.18 -3.47 16.16
N PRO A 191 -45.72 -4.54 16.77
CA PRO A 191 -44.98 -5.40 17.70
C PRO A 191 -43.62 -5.88 17.16
N ALA A 192 -43.47 -6.19 15.86
CA ALA A 192 -42.18 -6.65 15.34
C ALA A 192 -41.15 -5.51 15.28
N LYS A 193 -41.59 -4.29 14.98
CA LYS A 193 -40.74 -3.08 15.04
C LYS A 193 -40.34 -2.71 16.46
N GLU A 194 -41.25 -2.85 17.43
CA GLU A 194 -40.95 -2.68 18.86
C GLU A 194 -39.93 -3.72 19.34
N ALA A 195 -40.11 -4.99 18.96
CA ALA A 195 -39.16 -6.06 19.27
C ALA A 195 -37.76 -5.79 18.67
N LEU A 196 -37.68 -5.36 17.41
CA LEU A 196 -36.41 -5.01 16.76
C LEU A 196 -35.70 -3.83 17.47
N LYS A 197 -36.46 -2.84 17.96
CA LYS A 197 -35.90 -1.70 18.71
C LYS A 197 -35.33 -2.12 20.07
N ASN A 198 -35.95 -3.11 20.71
CA ASN A 198 -35.48 -3.66 21.99
C ASN A 198 -34.25 -4.58 21.82
N MET A 199 -34.04 -5.14 20.64
CA MET A 199 -32.83 -5.92 20.34
C MET A 199 -31.62 -5.02 20.08
N GLN A 200 -30.56 -5.17 20.87
CA GLN A 200 -29.29 -4.54 20.55
C GLN A 200 -28.69 -5.20 19.29
N ARG A 201 -28.47 -4.40 18.25
CA ARG A 201 -27.79 -4.87 17.05
C ARG A 201 -26.37 -5.31 17.43
N PRO A 202 -25.98 -6.58 17.20
CA PRO A 202 -24.63 -7.03 17.51
C PRO A 202 -23.64 -6.15 16.76
N MET A 203 -22.81 -5.42 17.50
CA MET A 203 -21.77 -4.61 16.88
C MET A 203 -20.79 -5.55 16.19
N ARG A 204 -20.62 -5.39 14.87
CA ARG A 204 -19.63 -6.13 14.10
C ARG A 204 -18.24 -5.62 14.46
N ILE A 205 -17.70 -6.12 15.56
CA ILE A 205 -16.30 -5.88 15.94
C ILE A 205 -15.43 -6.54 14.86
N SER A 206 -14.50 -5.77 14.29
CA SER A 206 -13.59 -6.34 13.29
C SER A 206 -12.76 -7.46 13.91
N LYS A 207 -12.43 -8.53 13.15
CA LYS A 207 -11.57 -9.63 13.64
C LYS A 207 -10.26 -9.14 14.28
N LYS A 208 -9.72 -8.00 13.80
CA LYS A 208 -8.52 -7.36 14.37
C LYS A 208 -8.76 -6.69 15.72
N GLN A 209 -9.95 -6.14 15.96
CA GLN A 209 -10.32 -5.57 17.26
C GLN A 209 -10.56 -6.67 18.28
N LEU A 210 -11.24 -7.77 17.91
CA LEU A 210 -11.37 -8.96 18.75
C LEU A 210 -9.99 -9.53 19.14
N GLN A 211 -9.10 -9.72 18.15
CA GLN A 211 -7.73 -10.16 18.44
C GLN A 211 -6.98 -9.19 19.35
N ARG A 212 -7.24 -7.88 19.26
CA ARG A 212 -6.64 -6.90 20.16
C ARG A 212 -7.22 -6.96 21.57
N GLN A 213 -8.51 -7.25 21.72
CA GLN A 213 -9.17 -7.45 23.01
C GLN A 213 -8.64 -8.72 23.67
N GLU A 214 -8.56 -9.83 22.94
CA GLU A 214 -7.97 -11.09 23.40
C GLU A 214 -6.49 -10.93 23.81
N GLN A 215 -5.72 -10.10 23.11
CA GLN A 215 -4.34 -9.74 23.50
C GLN A 215 -4.24 -8.76 24.69
N LEU A 216 -5.35 -8.11 25.07
CA LEU A 216 -5.41 -7.19 26.21
C LEU A 216 -5.95 -7.90 27.45
N GLU A 217 -6.68 -8.99 27.29
CA GLU A 217 -7.10 -9.83 28.40
C GLU A 217 -5.88 -10.44 29.10
N PRO A 218 -5.78 -10.32 30.44
CA PRO A 218 -4.65 -10.84 31.18
C PRO A 218 -4.64 -12.36 31.06
N GLN A 219 -3.67 -12.89 30.32
CA GLN A 219 -3.47 -14.33 30.24
C GLN A 219 -3.01 -14.86 31.61
N PRO A 220 -3.57 -15.99 32.09
CA PRO A 220 -3.11 -16.60 33.32
C PRO A 220 -1.62 -16.92 33.20
N VAL A 221 -0.84 -16.54 34.21
CA VAL A 221 0.60 -16.78 34.21
C VAL A 221 0.82 -18.29 34.33
N PRO A 222 1.52 -18.93 33.38
CA PRO A 222 1.83 -20.35 33.50
C PRO A 222 2.69 -20.60 34.75
N PRO A 223 2.60 -21.80 35.37
CA PRO A 223 3.48 -22.15 36.48
C PRO A 223 4.95 -22.03 36.03
N LYS A 224 5.82 -21.57 36.94
CA LYS A 224 7.24 -21.42 36.66
C LYS A 224 7.87 -22.82 36.45
N PRO A 225 8.49 -23.09 35.29
CA PRO A 225 9.20 -24.34 35.08
C PRO A 225 10.42 -24.42 36.00
N VAL A 226 10.87 -25.64 36.27
CA VAL A 226 12.11 -25.89 37.02
C VAL A 226 13.05 -26.66 36.09
N ILE A 227 14.31 -26.25 35.99
CA ILE A 227 15.34 -27.03 35.29
C ILE A 227 16.22 -27.64 36.39
N PRO A 228 16.28 -28.97 36.53
CA PRO A 228 17.12 -29.60 37.54
C PRO A 228 18.61 -29.36 37.25
N GLU A 229 19.40 -29.22 38.31
CA GLU A 229 20.85 -29.08 38.22
C GLU A 229 21.46 -30.31 37.52
N GLY A 230 22.28 -30.09 36.49
CA GLY A 230 22.92 -31.16 35.71
C GLY A 230 22.42 -31.32 34.27
N ILE A 231 21.33 -30.65 33.88
CA ILE A 231 20.86 -30.62 32.49
C ILE A 231 21.36 -29.33 31.82
N SER A 232 22.33 -29.46 30.91
CA SER A 232 22.87 -28.33 30.15
C SER A 232 21.93 -27.90 29.02
N LEU A 233 21.69 -26.60 28.89
CA LEU A 233 21.00 -26.02 27.74
C LEU A 233 21.84 -26.22 26.45
N PRO A 234 21.20 -26.39 25.28
CA PRO A 234 21.92 -26.45 24.02
C PRO A 234 22.71 -25.17 23.76
N GLU A 235 23.95 -25.31 23.26
CA GLU A 235 24.87 -24.19 23.03
C GLU A 235 24.23 -23.10 22.13
N GLY A 236 24.20 -21.86 22.63
CA GLY A 236 23.67 -20.70 21.91
C GLY A 236 22.21 -20.35 22.16
N GLU A 237 21.45 -21.17 22.90
CA GLU A 237 20.14 -20.74 23.43
C GLU A 237 20.32 -19.96 24.74
N GLU A 238 19.62 -18.83 24.88
CA GLU A 238 19.59 -18.07 26.14
C GLU A 238 18.85 -18.88 27.22
N ASP A 239 19.30 -18.80 28.47
CA ASP A 239 18.55 -19.33 29.61
C ASP A 239 17.32 -18.46 29.86
N LEU A 240 16.19 -18.86 29.28
CA LEU A 240 14.93 -18.13 29.40
C LEU A 240 14.33 -18.26 30.81
N LEU A 241 14.76 -19.25 31.59
CA LEU A 241 14.34 -19.44 32.98
C LEU A 241 14.99 -18.38 33.88
N ALA A 242 16.26 -18.08 33.66
CA ALA A 242 16.95 -16.95 34.31
C ALA A 242 16.30 -15.60 33.96
N LEU A 243 15.71 -15.49 32.75
CA LEU A 243 14.96 -14.31 32.31
C LEU A 243 13.49 -14.29 32.79
N TRP A 244 13.02 -15.29 33.54
CA TRP A 244 11.63 -15.36 34.00
C TRP A 244 11.24 -14.21 34.92
N ASP A 245 12.17 -13.85 35.81
CA ASP A 245 12.02 -12.80 36.83
C ASP A 245 12.73 -11.49 36.41
N ILE A 246 12.89 -11.29 35.09
CA ILE A 246 13.53 -10.12 34.51
C ILE A 246 12.78 -8.83 34.90
N THR A 247 13.53 -7.78 35.26
CA THR A 247 12.94 -6.49 35.64
C THR A 247 12.44 -5.72 34.42
N ASP A 248 11.50 -4.80 34.62
CA ASP A 248 10.97 -3.95 33.54
C ASP A 248 12.08 -3.15 32.83
N GLU A 249 13.10 -2.72 33.57
CA GLU A 249 14.24 -2.00 33.01
C GLU A 249 15.03 -2.88 32.03
N GLN A 250 15.30 -4.13 32.40
CA GLN A 250 16.00 -5.09 31.54
C GLN A 250 15.18 -5.42 30.28
N ILE A 251 13.85 -5.61 30.42
CA ILE A 251 12.96 -5.77 29.26
C ILE A 251 13.01 -4.53 28.36
N THR A 252 12.99 -3.32 28.92
CA THR A 252 13.07 -2.10 28.09
C THR A 252 14.40 -1.98 27.36
N LYS A 253 15.52 -2.36 27.98
CA LYS A 253 16.85 -2.44 27.33
C LYS A 253 16.83 -3.46 26.19
N ARG A 254 16.27 -4.65 26.40
CA ARG A 254 16.13 -5.69 25.36
C ARG A 254 15.28 -5.20 24.18
N LEU A 255 14.12 -4.60 24.44
CA LEU A 255 13.27 -4.01 23.40
C LEU A 255 13.97 -2.87 22.65
N ALA A 256 14.79 -2.07 23.32
CA ALA A 256 15.59 -1.03 22.68
C ALA A 256 16.68 -1.62 21.77
N ASN A 257 17.37 -2.67 22.21
CA ASN A 257 18.36 -3.39 21.40
C ASN A 257 17.73 -4.04 20.16
N GLN A 258 16.59 -4.72 20.30
CA GLN A 258 15.85 -5.26 19.16
C GLN A 258 15.44 -4.16 18.15
N LYS A 259 15.06 -2.97 18.63
CA LYS A 259 14.76 -1.83 17.75
C LYS A 259 16.01 -1.31 17.05
N ARG A 260 17.16 -1.27 17.73
CA ARG A 260 18.46 -0.89 17.15
C ARG A 260 18.89 -1.88 16.07
N GLU A 261 18.80 -3.18 16.33
CA GLU A 261 19.11 -4.24 15.35
C GLU A 261 18.17 -4.20 14.14
N LYS A 262 16.86 -3.99 14.35
CA LYS A 262 15.89 -3.79 13.26
C LYS A 262 16.22 -2.54 12.44
N ALA A 263 16.65 -1.45 13.08
CA ALA A 263 17.09 -0.26 12.37
C ALA A 263 18.38 -0.49 11.58
N GLN A 264 19.36 -1.20 12.16
CA GLN A 264 20.62 -1.54 11.50
C GLN A 264 20.40 -2.47 10.29
N SER A 265 19.63 -3.55 10.46
CA SER A 265 19.25 -4.45 9.35
C SER A 265 18.47 -3.73 8.26
N ARG A 266 17.59 -2.78 8.60
CA ARG A 266 16.92 -1.92 7.60
C ARG A 266 17.93 -1.04 6.85
N LYS A 267 18.89 -0.41 7.56
CA LYS A 267 19.96 0.39 6.93
C LYS A 267 20.82 -0.49 6.00
N GLN A 268 21.21 -1.68 6.42
CA GLN A 268 21.94 -2.64 5.61
C GLN A 268 21.14 -3.04 4.36
N LEU A 269 19.85 -3.35 4.50
CA LEU A 269 18.97 -3.67 3.38
C LEU A 269 18.87 -2.52 2.37
N ILE A 270 18.80 -1.27 2.83
CA ILE A 270 18.81 -0.09 1.95
C ILE A 270 20.13 0.01 1.18
N LYS A 271 21.28 -0.15 1.86
CA LYS A 271 22.61 -0.16 1.22
C LYS A 271 22.70 -1.26 0.14
N ILE A 272 22.28 -2.48 0.48
CA ILE A 272 22.19 -3.62 -0.43
C ILE A 272 21.32 -3.29 -1.66
N GLN A 273 20.17 -2.64 -1.46
CA GLN A 273 19.29 -2.24 -2.57
C GLN A 273 19.92 -1.17 -3.46
N GLN A 274 20.59 -0.17 -2.88
CA GLN A 274 21.28 0.89 -3.62
C GLN A 274 22.39 0.32 -4.49
N GLU A 275 23.17 -0.61 -3.98
CA GLU A 275 24.24 -1.28 -4.73
C GLU A 275 23.71 -2.20 -5.81
N ASN A 276 22.63 -2.95 -5.54
CA ASN A 276 21.94 -3.69 -6.59
C ASN A 276 21.41 -2.77 -7.69
N LYS A 277 20.92 -1.56 -7.36
CA LYS A 277 20.52 -0.57 -8.37
C LYS A 277 21.72 -0.10 -9.19
N LYS A 278 22.87 0.16 -8.56
CA LYS A 278 24.12 0.52 -9.24
C LYS A 278 24.61 -0.61 -10.16
N LEU A 279 24.66 -1.86 -9.68
CA LEU A 279 25.02 -3.04 -10.47
C LEU A 279 24.06 -3.23 -11.65
N ASN A 280 22.75 -3.05 -11.46
CA ASN A 280 21.78 -3.15 -12.55
C ASN A 280 21.91 -2.01 -13.56
N LYS A 281 22.32 -0.80 -13.15
CA LYS A 281 22.66 0.28 -14.08
C LYS A 281 23.90 -0.09 -14.90
N ALA A 282 24.96 -0.59 -14.26
CA ALA A 282 26.17 -1.06 -14.95
C ALA A 282 25.87 -2.20 -15.94
N LEU A 283 25.03 -3.17 -15.56
CA LEU A 283 24.60 -4.23 -16.48
C LEU A 283 23.82 -3.70 -17.68
N LYS A 284 22.99 -2.67 -17.50
CA LYS A 284 22.27 -2.04 -18.63
C LYS A 284 23.24 -1.33 -19.57
N ILE A 285 24.29 -0.70 -19.05
CA ILE A 285 25.34 -0.06 -19.85
C ILE A 285 26.10 -1.12 -20.64
N ARG A 286 26.62 -2.16 -19.96
CA ARG A 286 27.31 -3.30 -20.61
C ARG A 286 26.45 -4.00 -21.65
N LYS A 287 25.14 -4.13 -21.41
CA LYS A 287 24.21 -4.66 -22.41
C LYS A 287 24.15 -3.79 -23.66
N ARG A 288 24.05 -2.47 -23.51
CA ARG A 288 24.04 -1.54 -24.65
C ARG A 288 25.37 -1.59 -25.41
N GLU A 289 26.49 -1.71 -24.71
CA GLU A 289 27.81 -1.88 -25.34
C GLU A 289 27.90 -3.18 -26.15
N ALA A 290 27.42 -4.31 -25.60
CA ALA A 290 27.36 -5.58 -26.31
C ALA A 290 26.42 -5.51 -27.52
N ASP A 291 25.23 -4.91 -27.37
CA ASP A 291 24.27 -4.69 -28.46
C ASP A 291 24.90 -3.82 -29.57
N ASN A 292 25.65 -2.77 -29.21
CA ASN A 292 26.35 -1.90 -30.17
C ASN A 292 27.53 -2.61 -30.86
N ALA A 293 28.20 -3.54 -30.17
CA ALA A 293 29.30 -4.34 -30.71
C ALA A 293 28.82 -5.58 -31.50
N GLY A 294 27.51 -5.88 -31.48
CA GLY A 294 26.96 -7.10 -32.10
C GLY A 294 27.30 -8.40 -31.36
N VAL A 295 27.73 -8.33 -30.09
CA VAL A 295 28.12 -9.50 -29.29
C VAL A 295 26.94 -10.00 -28.45
N ILE A 296 26.75 -11.32 -28.35
CA ILE A 296 25.70 -11.93 -27.52
C ILE A 296 25.93 -11.58 -26.05
N PHE A 297 24.98 -10.89 -25.42
CA PHE A 297 25.06 -10.47 -24.03
C PHE A 297 24.83 -11.64 -23.05
N ASP A 298 25.90 -12.13 -22.43
CA ASP A 298 25.83 -13.05 -21.29
C ASP A 298 25.79 -12.28 -19.96
N LYS A 299 24.66 -12.39 -19.25
CA LYS A 299 24.40 -11.66 -18.02
C LYS A 299 25.31 -12.09 -16.87
N GLU A 300 25.71 -13.36 -16.79
CA GLU A 300 26.55 -13.85 -15.69
C GLU A 300 28.00 -13.42 -15.88
N LYS A 301 28.51 -13.54 -17.10
CA LYS A 301 29.83 -13.05 -17.47
C LYS A 301 29.94 -11.53 -17.26
N ALA A 302 28.96 -10.76 -17.73
CA ALA A 302 28.93 -9.31 -17.51
C ALA A 302 28.86 -8.93 -16.03
N ARG A 303 28.14 -9.71 -15.19
CA ARG A 303 28.14 -9.52 -13.74
C ARG A 303 29.54 -9.73 -13.15
N ARG A 304 30.19 -10.84 -13.49
CA ARG A 304 31.55 -11.14 -13.00
C ARG A 304 32.54 -10.07 -13.45
N GLU A 305 32.45 -9.61 -14.69
CA GLU A 305 33.33 -8.56 -15.23
C GLU A 305 33.12 -7.20 -14.54
N ILE A 306 31.87 -6.79 -14.31
CA ILE A 306 31.57 -5.55 -13.56
C ILE A 306 32.11 -5.64 -12.13
N LEU A 307 31.96 -6.80 -11.47
CA LEU A 307 32.49 -7.00 -10.11
C LEU A 307 34.03 -6.99 -10.11
N ALA A 308 34.67 -7.67 -11.07
CA ALA A 308 36.12 -7.75 -11.20
C ALA A 308 36.78 -6.42 -11.60
N ALA A 309 36.13 -5.62 -12.46
CA ALA A 309 36.62 -4.29 -12.80
C ALA A 309 36.65 -3.37 -11.57
N MET A 310 35.66 -3.49 -10.69
CA MET A 310 35.56 -2.67 -9.47
C MET A 310 36.58 -3.06 -8.39
N THR A 311 36.95 -4.34 -8.27
CA THR A 311 38.02 -4.77 -7.35
C THR A 311 39.40 -4.35 -7.80
N LYS A 312 39.62 -4.31 -9.12
CA LYS A 312 40.92 -3.99 -9.69
C LYS A 312 41.30 -2.52 -9.47
N ASP A 313 40.31 -1.62 -9.54
CA ASP A 313 40.52 -0.19 -9.31
C ASP A 313 40.81 0.15 -7.83
N THR A 314 40.39 -0.72 -6.88
CA THR A 314 40.68 -0.52 -5.46
C THR A 314 42.09 -0.91 -5.05
N GLU A 315 42.71 -1.91 -5.68
CA GLU A 315 44.08 -2.32 -5.36
C GLU A 315 45.14 -1.34 -5.90
N SER A 316 44.85 -0.63 -6.99
CA SER A 316 45.84 0.28 -7.61
C SER A 316 45.89 1.67 -6.96
N THR A 317 45.03 1.99 -5.99
CA THR A 317 44.97 3.34 -5.37
C THR A 317 45.19 3.35 -3.84
N SER A 318 45.48 2.22 -3.22
CA SER A 318 45.60 2.09 -1.75
C SER A 318 47.00 2.38 -1.16
N LYS A 319 47.88 3.09 -1.88
CA LYS A 319 49.22 3.47 -1.36
C LYS A 319 49.34 4.94 -0.90
N SER A 320 48.24 5.61 -0.54
CA SER A 320 48.29 6.91 0.14
C SER A 320 47.47 6.88 1.42
N GLU A 321 48.17 6.74 2.53
CA GLU A 321 47.67 6.78 3.91
C GLU A 321 47.12 8.20 4.19
N SER A 322 45.82 8.30 4.44
CA SER A 322 45.24 9.51 5.04
C SER A 322 44.01 9.11 5.83
N GLU A 323 44.23 8.92 7.12
CA GLU A 323 43.19 8.65 8.11
C GLU A 323 42.40 9.93 8.35
N SER A 324 41.16 9.97 7.88
CA SER A 324 40.24 11.06 8.21
C SER A 324 38.87 10.49 8.53
N ASP A 325 38.69 10.19 9.81
CA ASP A 325 37.44 9.81 10.44
C ASP A 325 36.51 11.03 10.45
N SER A 326 35.77 11.25 9.37
CA SER A 326 34.81 12.35 9.28
C SER A 326 33.39 11.81 9.08
N SER A 327 32.77 11.46 10.20
CA SER A 327 31.35 11.12 10.31
C SER A 327 30.49 12.38 10.14
N SER A 328 30.31 12.85 8.90
CA SER A 328 29.41 13.95 8.59
C SER A 328 28.18 13.45 7.83
N GLY A 329 27.09 13.24 8.57
CA GLY A 329 25.77 12.96 8.02
C GLY A 329 25.16 14.26 7.49
N SER A 330 25.42 14.58 6.22
CA SER A 330 24.84 15.74 5.56
C SER A 330 24.07 15.29 4.32
N ASP A 331 22.76 15.11 4.48
CA ASP A 331 21.78 14.99 3.39
C ASP A 331 21.69 16.35 2.68
N SER A 332 22.51 16.56 1.64
CA SER A 332 22.45 17.76 0.80
C SER A 332 21.99 17.37 -0.60
N ASP A 333 20.68 17.45 -0.83
CA ASP A 333 20.05 17.45 -2.14
C ASP A 333 20.44 18.75 -2.86
N SER A 334 21.51 18.70 -3.64
CA SER A 334 21.95 19.80 -4.49
C SER A 334 21.52 19.49 -5.92
N GLU A 335 20.36 20.03 -6.32
CA GLU A 335 19.92 20.06 -7.72
C GLU A 335 20.80 21.06 -8.49
N SER A 336 21.80 20.56 -9.20
CA SER A 336 22.55 21.34 -10.17
C SER A 336 21.79 21.38 -11.49
N GLU A 337 21.37 22.58 -11.89
CA GLU A 337 20.82 22.88 -13.22
C GLU A 337 21.88 22.61 -14.30
N ASP A 338 21.52 21.78 -15.29
CA ASP A 338 22.32 21.49 -16.48
C ASP A 338 22.45 22.76 -17.34
N GLU A 339 23.65 23.34 -17.37
CA GLU A 339 24.03 24.34 -18.37
C GLU A 339 24.29 23.67 -19.71
N ASN A 340 23.60 24.19 -20.72
CA ASN A 340 23.73 23.88 -22.13
C ASN A 340 25.09 24.36 -22.65
N VAL A 341 26.07 23.45 -22.78
CA VAL A 341 27.36 23.72 -23.43
C VAL A 341 27.38 23.12 -24.83
N GLU A 342 27.56 24.01 -25.80
CA GLU A 342 27.62 23.77 -27.23
C GLU A 342 28.87 22.96 -27.64
N VAL A 343 28.68 22.12 -28.66
CA VAL A 343 29.54 21.00 -29.05
C VAL A 343 30.75 21.46 -29.86
N ALA A 344 31.95 21.42 -29.26
CA ALA A 344 33.22 21.38 -29.98
C ALA A 344 33.73 19.93 -30.06
N LYS A 345 33.83 19.43 -31.30
CA LYS A 345 34.25 18.06 -31.66
C LYS A 345 35.72 17.83 -31.30
N GLY A 346 36.03 16.71 -30.63
CA GLY A 346 37.38 16.14 -30.59
C GLY A 346 37.95 15.75 -29.22
N ASN A 347 37.24 15.95 -28.11
CA ASN A 347 37.75 15.55 -26.80
C ASN A 347 37.42 14.08 -26.50
N LYS A 348 38.47 13.25 -26.33
CA LYS A 348 38.40 11.95 -25.65
C LYS A 348 37.61 12.15 -24.36
N LEU A 349 36.34 11.72 -24.36
CA LEU A 349 35.46 11.80 -23.20
C LEU A 349 36.14 11.00 -22.10
N LYS A 350 36.73 11.70 -21.12
CA LYS A 350 37.26 11.08 -19.91
C LYS A 350 36.09 10.30 -19.31
N ALA A 351 36.19 8.97 -19.36
CA ALA A 351 35.14 8.09 -18.88
C ALA A 351 34.82 8.47 -17.44
N ALA A 352 33.56 8.85 -17.18
CA ALA A 352 33.13 9.20 -15.84
C ALA A 352 33.49 8.03 -14.90
N PRO A 353 34.13 8.29 -13.75
CA PRO A 353 34.59 7.23 -12.85
C PRO A 353 33.41 6.35 -12.48
N ALA A 354 33.56 5.05 -12.70
CA ALA A 354 32.49 4.10 -12.43
C ALA A 354 32.17 4.12 -10.92
N PRO A 355 30.89 4.10 -10.53
CA PRO A 355 30.51 4.21 -9.13
C PRO A 355 30.98 2.97 -8.37
N LYS A 356 31.83 3.18 -7.35
CA LYS A 356 32.33 2.12 -6.46
C LYS A 356 31.15 1.28 -5.90
N LEU A 357 31.25 -0.03 -6.07
CA LEU A 357 30.30 -1.05 -5.60
C LEU A 357 30.94 -1.85 -4.47
N ASN A 358 30.24 -2.08 -3.37
CA ASN A 358 30.75 -2.93 -2.29
C ASN A 358 30.38 -4.39 -2.58
N LEU A 359 31.38 -5.25 -2.78
CA LEU A 359 31.16 -6.64 -3.16
C LEU A 359 30.40 -7.44 -2.09
N GLU A 360 30.79 -7.29 -0.82
CA GLU A 360 30.19 -8.05 0.29
C GLU A 360 28.68 -7.87 0.39
N LEU A 361 28.21 -6.65 0.15
CA LEU A 361 26.79 -6.30 0.24
C LEU A 361 26.01 -6.84 -0.97
N ILE A 362 26.67 -7.00 -2.13
CA ILE A 362 26.10 -7.66 -3.31
C ILE A 362 25.98 -9.17 -3.09
N GLU A 363 26.99 -9.80 -2.50
CA GLU A 363 26.96 -11.22 -2.15
C GLU A 363 25.88 -11.52 -1.11
N LYS A 364 25.82 -10.71 -0.03
CA LYS A 364 24.73 -10.75 0.96
C LYS A 364 23.36 -10.58 0.29
N ALA A 365 23.25 -9.74 -0.75
CA ALA A 365 22.01 -9.62 -1.50
C ALA A 365 21.62 -10.91 -2.24
N ALA A 366 22.59 -11.54 -2.90
CA ALA A 366 22.39 -12.78 -3.64
C ALA A 366 21.99 -13.91 -2.68
N GLU A 367 22.60 -13.96 -1.49
CA GLU A 367 22.24 -14.89 -0.42
C GLU A 367 20.81 -14.66 0.10
N ILE A 368 20.43 -13.41 0.38
CA ILE A 368 19.04 -13.06 0.77
C ILE A 368 18.05 -13.48 -0.33
N GLU A 369 18.41 -13.33 -1.61
CA GLU A 369 17.57 -13.76 -2.73
C GLU A 369 17.45 -15.29 -2.81
N ARG A 370 18.54 -16.03 -2.60
CA ARG A 370 18.55 -17.51 -2.52
C ARG A 370 17.69 -17.99 -1.37
N ALA A 371 17.90 -17.47 -0.16
CA ALA A 371 17.10 -17.80 1.02
C ALA A 371 15.60 -17.48 0.80
N ARG A 372 15.26 -16.38 0.11
CA ARG A 372 13.87 -16.07 -0.26
C ARG A 372 13.29 -17.05 -1.29
N LYS A 373 14.09 -17.50 -2.27
CA LYS A 373 13.67 -18.50 -3.25
C LYS A 373 13.47 -19.86 -2.58
N GLU A 374 14.41 -20.28 -1.75
CA GLU A 374 14.35 -21.51 -0.95
C GLU A 374 13.14 -21.51 -0.02
N LYS A 375 12.78 -20.39 0.62
CA LYS A 375 11.53 -20.28 1.41
C LYS A 375 10.25 -20.32 0.55
N LYS A 376 10.30 -19.84 -0.70
CA LYS A 376 9.14 -19.82 -1.62
C LYS A 376 8.86 -21.18 -2.26
N GLN A 377 9.89 -21.99 -2.52
CA GLN A 377 9.71 -23.32 -3.13
C GLN A 377 8.81 -24.27 -2.31
N PRO A 378 9.04 -24.50 -0.99
CA PRO A 378 8.21 -25.40 -0.20
C PRO A 378 6.79 -24.84 -0.03
N ALA A 379 6.62 -23.52 0.07
CA ALA A 379 5.30 -22.91 0.09
C ALA A 379 4.54 -23.15 -1.23
N LYS A 380 5.24 -23.08 -2.37
CA LYS A 380 4.66 -23.35 -3.69
C LYS A 380 4.33 -24.83 -3.89
N THR A 381 5.20 -25.74 -3.43
CA THR A 381 4.95 -27.20 -3.50
C THR A 381 3.80 -27.60 -2.58
N LYS A 382 3.76 -27.11 -1.33
CA LYS A 382 2.62 -27.31 -0.40
C LYS A 382 1.30 -26.82 -1.00
N ARG A 383 1.26 -25.60 -1.56
CA ARG A 383 0.05 -25.08 -2.23
C ARG A 383 -0.36 -25.92 -3.45
N ARG A 384 0.59 -26.52 -4.16
CA ARG A 384 0.31 -27.43 -5.29
C ARG A 384 -0.24 -28.76 -4.80
N GLN A 385 0.29 -29.31 -3.71
CA GLN A 385 -0.20 -30.52 -3.06
C GLN A 385 -1.61 -30.31 -2.50
N GLU A 386 -1.87 -29.21 -1.79
CA GLU A 386 -3.19 -28.86 -1.26
C GLU A 386 -4.23 -28.72 -2.39
N ARG A 387 -3.87 -28.09 -3.51
CA ARG A 387 -4.74 -28.01 -4.70
C ARG A 387 -5.02 -29.38 -5.32
N LYS A 388 -4.03 -30.28 -5.35
CA LYS A 388 -4.21 -31.65 -5.84
C LYS A 388 -5.11 -32.46 -4.89
N GLN A 389 -4.90 -32.36 -3.58
CA GLN A 389 -5.73 -33.02 -2.57
C GLN A 389 -7.17 -32.53 -2.63
N LYS A 390 -7.39 -31.21 -2.72
CA LYS A 390 -8.73 -30.63 -2.85
C LYS A 390 -9.43 -31.01 -4.17
N ALA A 391 -8.67 -31.19 -5.25
CA ALA A 391 -9.21 -31.69 -6.51
C ALA A 391 -9.57 -33.18 -6.41
N ALA A 392 -8.73 -33.99 -5.77
CA ALA A 392 -8.98 -35.41 -5.52
C ALA A 392 -10.20 -35.61 -4.60
N GLU A 393 -10.33 -34.84 -3.52
CA GLU A 393 -11.49 -34.90 -2.61
C GLU A 393 -12.79 -34.52 -3.34
N LYS A 394 -12.76 -33.51 -4.22
CA LYS A 394 -13.91 -33.16 -5.05
C LYS A 394 -14.26 -34.23 -6.08
N ALA A 395 -13.26 -34.86 -6.69
CA ALA A 395 -13.45 -35.96 -7.62
C ALA A 395 -14.06 -37.17 -6.90
N ALA A 396 -13.54 -37.53 -5.72
CA ALA A 396 -14.07 -38.60 -4.88
C ALA A 396 -15.50 -38.33 -4.41
N LYS A 397 -15.84 -37.08 -4.05
CA LYS A 397 -17.22 -36.70 -3.71
C LYS A 397 -18.18 -36.85 -4.90
N LEU A 398 -17.77 -36.41 -6.10
CA LEU A 398 -18.57 -36.58 -7.31
C LEU A 398 -18.72 -38.04 -7.72
N GLU A 399 -17.70 -38.86 -7.50
CA GLU A 399 -17.74 -40.30 -7.75
C GLU A 399 -18.66 -41.03 -6.76
N ALA A 400 -18.59 -40.68 -5.47
CA ALA A 400 -19.50 -41.19 -4.46
C ALA A 400 -20.95 -40.79 -4.74
N GLU A 401 -21.21 -39.54 -5.14
CA GLU A 401 -22.55 -39.07 -5.53
C GLU A 401 -23.09 -39.85 -6.75
N ARG A 402 -22.24 -40.15 -7.74
CA ARG A 402 -22.62 -40.99 -8.89
C ARG A 402 -22.96 -42.42 -8.49
N LEU A 403 -22.21 -43.03 -7.58
CA LEU A 403 -22.48 -44.39 -7.12
C LEU A 403 -23.77 -44.48 -6.30
N VAL A 404 -24.13 -43.43 -5.56
CA VAL A 404 -25.42 -43.34 -4.86
C VAL A 404 -26.57 -43.18 -5.86
N GLU A 405 -26.40 -42.35 -6.89
CA GLU A 405 -27.42 -42.16 -7.94
C GLU A 405 -27.65 -43.45 -8.74
N THR A 406 -26.61 -44.25 -9.03
CA THR A 406 -26.80 -45.54 -9.73
C THR A 406 -27.51 -46.59 -8.88
N LYS A 407 -27.28 -46.63 -7.56
CA LYS A 407 -27.96 -47.58 -6.67
C LYS A 407 -29.43 -47.22 -6.45
N ALA A 408 -29.77 -45.93 -6.39
CA ALA A 408 -31.15 -45.49 -6.25
C ALA A 408 -32.01 -45.72 -7.51
N VAL A 409 -31.40 -45.90 -8.69
CA VAL A 409 -32.11 -46.18 -9.96
C VAL A 409 -32.28 -47.69 -10.20
N GLU A 410 -31.48 -48.54 -9.55
CA GLU A 410 -31.55 -50.00 -9.71
C GLU A 410 -32.54 -50.67 -8.74
N GLU A 411 -32.96 -49.96 -7.68
CA GLU A 411 -33.90 -50.49 -6.67
C GLU A 411 -35.38 -50.11 -6.92
N ASP A 412 -35.65 -49.17 -7.84
CA ASP A 412 -37.01 -48.76 -8.25
C ASP A 412 -37.28 -49.13 -9.72
N GLN A 413 -37.55 -50.42 -9.98
CA GLN A 413 -38.69 -50.88 -10.81
C GLN A 413 -38.71 -52.40 -10.94
N PRO A 414 -39.91 -53.00 -10.83
CA PRO A 414 -40.44 -53.59 -12.05
C PRO A 414 -41.87 -53.10 -12.30
N ALA A 415 -42.06 -52.39 -13.42
CA ALA A 415 -43.27 -52.28 -14.25
C ALA A 415 -43.39 -50.88 -14.85
N GLU A 416 -42.92 -50.72 -16.09
CA GLU A 416 -43.65 -50.04 -17.19
C GLU A 416 -42.66 -49.78 -18.34
N GLU A 417 -42.52 -50.79 -19.19
CA GLU A 417 -42.05 -50.64 -20.56
C GLU A 417 -43.02 -49.70 -21.31
N THR A 418 -42.64 -48.44 -21.54
CA THR A 418 -43.13 -47.60 -22.67
C THR A 418 -42.58 -46.15 -22.70
N LYS A 419 -41.63 -45.75 -21.84
CA LYS A 419 -41.05 -44.36 -21.86
C LYS A 419 -39.56 -44.26 -22.21
N GLN A 420 -38.93 -45.31 -22.74
CA GLN A 420 -37.49 -45.31 -23.08
C GLN A 420 -37.12 -44.51 -24.35
N SER A 421 -38.02 -44.30 -25.31
CA SER A 421 -37.67 -43.66 -26.59
C SER A 421 -37.44 -42.13 -26.54
N ARG A 422 -37.87 -41.44 -25.47
CA ARG A 422 -37.70 -39.98 -25.32
C ARG A 422 -36.46 -39.57 -24.51
N ARG A 423 -35.92 -40.47 -23.67
CA ARG A 423 -34.70 -40.20 -22.89
C ARG A 423 -33.43 -40.46 -23.69
N GLU A 424 -33.43 -41.45 -24.59
CA GLU A 424 -32.27 -41.74 -25.45
C GLU A 424 -31.99 -40.62 -26.47
N LYS A 425 -33.03 -39.98 -27.03
CA LYS A 425 -32.87 -38.82 -27.94
C LYS A 425 -32.30 -37.56 -27.24
N LYS A 426 -32.42 -37.42 -25.92
CA LYS A 426 -31.79 -36.32 -25.16
C LYS A 426 -30.37 -36.65 -24.68
N ALA A 427 -30.05 -37.92 -24.46
CA ALA A 427 -28.70 -38.37 -24.13
C ALA A 427 -27.75 -38.29 -25.35
N ALA A 428 -28.21 -38.72 -26.53
CA ALA A 428 -27.42 -38.67 -27.77
C ALA A 428 -27.03 -37.22 -28.18
N LYS A 429 -27.95 -36.25 -28.01
CA LYS A 429 -27.69 -34.82 -28.31
C LYS A 429 -26.71 -34.15 -27.35
N ARG A 430 -26.52 -34.69 -26.13
CA ARG A 430 -25.54 -34.18 -25.15
C ARG A 430 -24.16 -34.80 -25.35
N ALA A 431 -24.08 -36.06 -25.77
CA ALA A 431 -22.81 -36.73 -26.09
C ALA A 431 -22.14 -36.12 -27.35
N GLU A 432 -22.93 -35.78 -28.38
CA GLU A 432 -22.39 -35.17 -29.61
C GLU A 432 -21.81 -33.76 -29.37
N LYS A 433 -22.42 -32.96 -28.49
CA LYS A 433 -21.90 -31.64 -28.11
C LYS A 433 -20.61 -31.69 -27.29
N LEU A 434 -20.38 -32.77 -26.53
CA LEU A 434 -19.15 -32.94 -25.76
C LEU A 434 -18.01 -33.52 -26.60
N ALA A 435 -18.31 -34.37 -27.58
CA ALA A 435 -17.32 -34.86 -28.54
C ALA A 435 -16.76 -33.76 -29.46
N LYS A 436 -17.59 -32.78 -29.85
CA LYS A 436 -17.15 -31.65 -30.69
C LYS A 436 -16.20 -30.68 -29.98
N ILE A 437 -16.25 -30.59 -28.65
CA ILE A 437 -15.37 -29.72 -27.85
C ILE A 437 -14.02 -30.41 -27.57
N ALA A 438 -13.96 -31.74 -27.55
CA ALA A 438 -12.73 -32.49 -27.30
C ALA A 438 -11.81 -32.63 -28.54
N SER A 439 -12.29 -32.33 -29.76
CA SER A 439 -11.51 -32.52 -31.00
C SER A 439 -10.68 -31.32 -31.48
N VAL A 440 -10.71 -30.17 -30.78
CA VAL A 440 -9.96 -28.96 -31.19
C VAL A 440 -8.68 -28.72 -30.38
N GLU A 441 -8.36 -29.57 -29.41
CA GLU A 441 -7.21 -29.35 -28.51
C GLU A 441 -6.26 -30.56 -28.42
N SER A 442 -5.83 -31.10 -29.55
CA SER A 442 -4.65 -32.00 -29.60
C SER A 442 -4.05 -32.22 -31.01
N SER A 443 -3.44 -31.21 -31.61
CA SER A 443 -2.32 -31.42 -32.56
C SER A 443 -1.36 -30.23 -32.52
N SER A 444 -0.21 -30.36 -31.85
CA SER A 444 1.05 -30.44 -32.59
C SER A 444 2.13 -31.05 -31.70
N LYS A 445 2.56 -32.23 -32.12
CA LYS A 445 3.57 -33.06 -31.48
C LYS A 445 4.93 -32.79 -32.13
N LYS A 446 5.88 -32.51 -31.26
CA LYS A 446 7.34 -32.49 -31.39
C LYS A 446 7.93 -33.79 -31.98
N ARG A 447 8.74 -33.72 -33.05
CA ARG A 447 9.91 -34.58 -33.44
C ARG A 447 10.76 -33.74 -34.40
N LYS A 448 12.02 -33.35 -34.19
CA LYS A 448 13.33 -34.04 -34.03
C LYS A 448 13.74 -34.98 -35.18
N ARG A 449 14.58 -34.43 -36.08
CA ARG A 449 15.88 -34.89 -36.63
C ARG A 449 15.95 -36.18 -37.48
N THR A 450 16.35 -36.00 -38.75
CA THR A 450 17.41 -36.65 -39.59
C THR A 450 17.31 -35.98 -40.98
N GLU A 451 18.33 -35.32 -41.54
CA GLU A 451 19.54 -35.84 -42.21
C GLU A 451 19.27 -36.34 -43.64
N ASP A 452 19.90 -35.60 -44.56
CA ASP A 452 20.34 -35.86 -45.94
C ASP A 452 19.45 -35.98 -47.20
N GLU A 453 20.05 -35.38 -48.24
CA GLU A 453 19.99 -35.62 -49.70
C GLU A 453 18.76 -35.27 -50.56
N GLU A 454 19.00 -34.22 -51.36
CA GLU A 454 18.89 -34.19 -52.84
C GLU A 454 17.55 -34.01 -53.59
N VAL A 455 17.64 -33.11 -54.59
CA VAL A 455 16.89 -33.03 -55.87
C VAL A 455 15.60 -32.18 -55.92
N PHE A 456 15.78 -30.95 -56.44
CA PHE A 456 14.87 -30.13 -57.28
C PHE A 456 14.28 -30.93 -58.48
N PRO A 457 13.35 -30.45 -59.35
CA PRO A 457 12.64 -29.17 -59.43
C PRO A 457 11.13 -29.26 -59.84
N GLN A 458 10.54 -28.07 -60.07
CA GLN A 458 9.63 -27.71 -61.17
C GLN A 458 8.08 -27.72 -61.04
N ASP A 459 7.56 -26.58 -61.53
CA ASP A 459 6.31 -26.32 -62.27
C ASP A 459 4.95 -26.12 -61.53
N GLU A 460 4.63 -24.84 -61.32
CA GLU A 460 3.47 -24.07 -61.86
C GLU A 460 2.27 -24.80 -62.54
N PRO A 461 1.15 -24.12 -62.88
CA PRO A 461 0.28 -23.20 -62.11
C PRO A 461 -1.22 -23.48 -62.41
N LYS A 462 -2.17 -22.72 -61.82
CA LYS A 462 -3.45 -22.20 -62.41
C LYS A 462 -4.40 -21.71 -61.29
N LYS A 463 -4.69 -20.40 -61.24
CA LYS A 463 -5.87 -19.70 -61.83
C LYS A 463 -7.17 -19.99 -61.05
N GLU A 464 -8.08 -19.06 -60.74
CA GLU A 464 -8.36 -17.72 -61.28
C GLU A 464 -9.47 -17.06 -60.44
N LYS A 465 -9.63 -15.75 -60.62
CA LYS A 465 -10.84 -14.91 -60.44
C LYS A 465 -11.28 -14.54 -59.02
N SER A 466 -11.76 -13.32 -58.75
CA SER A 466 -11.77 -12.05 -59.48
C SER A 466 -12.43 -11.01 -58.56
N HIS A 467 -12.01 -9.74 -58.73
CA HIS A 467 -12.88 -8.55 -58.74
C HIS A 467 -13.61 -8.11 -57.44
N LYS A 468 -13.84 -6.82 -57.15
CA LYS A 468 -13.60 -5.53 -57.82
C LYS A 468 -14.29 -4.46 -56.97
N LYS A 469 -13.76 -3.24 -57.07
CA LYS A 469 -14.41 -1.93 -56.82
C LYS A 469 -14.53 -1.50 -55.35
N ARG A 470 -13.78 -0.46 -54.93
CA ARG A 470 -13.91 1.00 -55.23
C ARG A 470 -14.98 1.63 -54.32
N LYS A 471 -14.90 2.88 -53.85
CA LYS A 471 -14.13 4.08 -54.22
C LYS A 471 -14.36 5.12 -53.10
N SER A 472 -13.31 5.84 -52.65
CA SER A 472 -13.04 7.29 -52.89
C SER A 472 -13.97 8.27 -52.16
N LYS A 473 -13.61 9.50 -51.79
CA LYS A 473 -12.65 10.52 -52.29
C LYS A 473 -12.66 11.65 -51.21
N SER A 474 -11.75 12.60 -51.02
CA SER A 474 -10.78 13.37 -51.83
C SER A 474 -9.81 14.07 -50.84
N GLU A 475 -8.47 14.11 -51.02
CA GLU A 475 -7.66 15.08 -51.83
C GLU A 475 -8.00 16.55 -51.51
N THR A 476 -7.05 17.35 -50.97
CA THR A 476 -6.01 18.08 -51.76
C THR A 476 -4.62 18.18 -51.10
N GLU A 477 -3.59 18.23 -51.96
CA GLU A 477 -2.13 18.40 -51.80
C GLU A 477 -1.71 19.70 -51.05
N SER A 478 -0.52 19.87 -50.44
CA SER A 478 0.82 19.75 -51.06
C SER A 478 2.00 19.74 -50.05
N ALA A 479 3.10 19.12 -50.53
CA ALA A 479 4.53 19.41 -50.30
C ALA A 479 5.24 19.21 -48.93
N GLN A 480 6.21 18.28 -49.00
CA GLN A 480 7.59 18.30 -48.47
C GLN A 480 7.93 17.82 -47.03
N GLU A 481 8.87 16.84 -47.05
CA GLU A 481 9.97 16.58 -46.11
C GLU A 481 9.79 15.73 -44.82
N THR A 482 10.23 14.47 -44.95
CA THR A 482 11.10 13.70 -44.05
C THR A 482 10.88 13.73 -42.52
N LYS A 483 10.41 12.60 -41.94
CA LYS A 483 11.09 11.78 -40.88
C LYS A 483 10.10 10.91 -40.06
N PRO A 484 10.58 9.79 -39.46
CA PRO A 484 9.75 8.63 -39.13
C PRO A 484 9.12 8.63 -37.72
N ALA A 485 8.07 7.83 -37.63
CA ALA A 485 7.25 7.51 -36.46
C ALA A 485 8.01 7.15 -35.17
N LYS A 486 7.78 7.92 -34.10
CA LYS A 486 7.99 7.48 -32.71
C LYS A 486 6.87 6.50 -32.30
N LYS A 487 7.13 5.20 -32.44
CA LYS A 487 6.40 4.15 -31.69
C LYS A 487 6.78 4.26 -30.21
N ILE A 488 5.91 4.89 -29.40
CA ILE A 488 5.98 4.82 -27.94
C ILE A 488 5.63 3.39 -27.51
N LYS A 489 6.68 2.61 -27.25
CA LYS A 489 6.59 1.24 -26.75
C LYS A 489 6.17 1.30 -25.28
N LYS A 490 4.90 0.94 -25.02
CA LYS A 490 4.31 0.69 -23.69
C LYS A 490 5.28 -0.16 -22.84
N VAL A 491 5.93 0.47 -21.86
CA VAL A 491 6.65 -0.23 -20.80
C VAL A 491 5.60 -0.76 -19.82
N LYS A 492 5.63 -2.07 -19.61
CA LYS A 492 4.78 -2.81 -18.68
C LYS A 492 5.27 -2.52 -17.26
N GLU A 493 4.82 -1.43 -16.66
CA GLU A 493 5.04 -1.12 -15.24
C GLU A 493 4.38 -2.20 -14.36
N SER A 494 5.15 -2.74 -13.42
CA SER A 494 4.68 -3.68 -12.40
C SER A 494 3.61 -3.04 -11.52
N SER A 495 2.58 -3.81 -11.18
CA SER A 495 1.36 -3.35 -10.48
C SER A 495 1.58 -2.62 -9.15
N ASP A 496 2.74 -2.78 -8.49
CA ASP A 496 3.05 -2.07 -7.25
C ASP A 496 3.37 -0.59 -7.46
N GLY A 497 4.06 -0.23 -8.55
CA GLY A 497 4.38 1.18 -8.84
C GLY A 497 3.14 2.02 -9.19
N ARG A 498 2.07 1.36 -9.66
CA ARG A 498 0.80 2.00 -9.99
C ARG A 498 -0.04 2.30 -8.74
N LEU A 499 0.11 1.52 -7.66
CA LEU A 499 -0.58 1.77 -6.39
C LEU A 499 0.05 2.92 -5.62
N ASP A 500 1.38 3.02 -5.60
CA ASP A 500 2.07 4.12 -4.92
C ASP A 500 1.83 5.45 -5.64
N ARG A 501 1.79 5.44 -6.98
CA ARG A 501 1.45 6.64 -7.77
C ARG A 501 -0.01 7.05 -7.60
N ALA A 502 -0.94 6.09 -7.51
CA ALA A 502 -2.35 6.36 -7.26
C ALA A 502 -2.63 6.85 -5.83
N MET A 503 -1.85 6.40 -4.83
CA MET A 503 -1.93 6.94 -3.47
C MET A 503 -1.35 8.35 -3.40
N ALA A 504 -0.21 8.62 -4.05
CA ALA A 504 0.36 9.96 -4.12
C ALA A 504 -0.54 10.95 -4.87
N GLU A 505 -1.22 10.51 -5.95
CA GLU A 505 -2.15 11.35 -6.71
C GLU A 505 -3.47 11.58 -5.94
N ARG A 506 -3.94 10.60 -5.16
CA ARG A 506 -5.11 10.76 -4.28
C ARG A 506 -4.81 11.64 -3.07
N GLU A 507 -3.60 11.58 -2.53
CA GLU A 507 -3.13 12.45 -1.45
C GLU A 507 -2.91 13.87 -1.96
N ALA A 508 -2.40 14.05 -3.17
CA ALA A 508 -2.30 15.36 -3.82
C ALA A 508 -3.67 15.96 -4.16
N LYS A 509 -4.65 15.15 -4.59
CA LYS A 509 -6.03 15.62 -4.82
C LYS A 509 -6.74 15.99 -3.52
N MET A 510 -6.59 15.21 -2.44
CA MET A 510 -7.14 15.55 -1.12
C MET A 510 -6.45 16.76 -0.48
N ALA A 511 -5.19 17.05 -0.86
CA ALA A 511 -4.48 18.25 -0.42
C ALA A 511 -4.85 19.50 -1.22
N ALA A 512 -5.17 19.36 -2.52
CA ALA A 512 -5.63 20.48 -3.36
C ALA A 512 -7.12 20.81 -3.14
N GLU A 513 -7.94 19.83 -2.76
CA GLU A 513 -9.36 20.03 -2.41
C GLU A 513 -9.54 20.57 -0.97
N ALA A 514 -8.45 20.74 -0.23
CA ALA A 514 -8.43 21.35 1.11
C ALA A 514 -7.87 22.78 1.12
N GLU A 515 -7.58 23.38 -0.04
CA GLU A 515 -7.03 24.75 -0.15
C GLU A 515 -7.99 25.80 -0.72
N ASP A 516 -9.25 25.47 -1.01
CA ASP A 516 -10.28 26.48 -1.29
C ASP A 516 -11.47 26.33 -0.32
N ASP A 517 -11.89 27.47 0.22
CA ASP A 517 -12.85 27.70 1.30
C ASP A 517 -12.36 27.40 2.73
N HIS A 518 -11.90 28.45 3.41
CA HIS A 518 -12.54 28.93 4.64
C HIS A 518 -11.90 30.24 5.13
N ASP A 519 -12.52 31.37 4.76
CA ASP A 519 -12.62 32.51 5.67
C ASP A 519 -13.48 32.08 6.86
N VAL A 520 -12.89 32.19 8.04
CA VAL A 520 -13.49 31.81 9.33
C VAL A 520 -14.27 33.00 9.86
N PRO A 521 -15.57 32.83 10.14
CA PRO A 521 -16.14 33.40 11.34
C PRO A 521 -16.39 32.27 12.34
N THR A 522 -15.69 32.39 13.45
CA THR A 522 -15.90 31.66 14.70
C THR A 522 -17.34 31.80 15.17
N HIS A 523 -18.19 30.81 14.90
CA HIS A 523 -19.29 30.47 15.80
C HIS A 523 -19.40 28.96 15.90
N GLY A 524 -19.32 28.50 17.16
CA GLY A 524 -19.14 27.13 17.53
C GLY A 524 -20.19 26.20 16.96
N ALA A 525 -19.83 24.93 16.96
CA ALA A 525 -20.78 23.83 16.99
C ALA A 525 -21.67 23.99 18.24
N GLU A 526 -22.67 24.86 18.13
CA GLU A 526 -23.81 24.91 19.03
C GLU A 526 -24.43 23.53 19.03
N GLN A 527 -24.31 22.87 20.18
CA GLN A 527 -25.02 21.66 20.50
C GLN A 527 -26.46 21.78 20.03
N TRP A 528 -26.93 20.72 19.39
CA TRP A 528 -28.28 20.59 18.85
C TRP A 528 -29.27 20.47 20.02
N ASN A 529 -29.54 21.57 20.72
CA ASN A 529 -30.56 21.65 21.77
C ASN A 529 -31.82 22.31 21.19
N PRO A 530 -32.82 21.53 20.73
CA PRO A 530 -34.08 22.06 20.23
C PRO A 530 -34.83 22.88 21.30
N ASP A 531 -34.61 22.59 22.58
CA ASP A 531 -35.22 23.32 23.72
C ASP A 531 -34.54 24.65 24.03
N ALA A 532 -33.27 24.84 23.61
CA ALA A 532 -32.57 26.10 23.83
C ALA A 532 -32.97 27.18 22.81
N LEU A 533 -33.67 26.82 21.73
CA LEU A 533 -34.25 27.77 20.78
C LEU A 533 -35.69 28.12 21.21
N THR A 534 -35.79 28.98 22.22
CA THR A 534 -37.03 29.66 22.59
C THR A 534 -37.41 30.66 21.51
N GLY A 535 -38.33 30.25 20.62
CA GLY A 535 -38.87 31.07 19.53
C GLY A 535 -38.95 30.31 18.21
N ASP A 536 -40.15 30.22 17.65
CA ASP A 536 -40.43 29.53 16.38
C ASP A 536 -39.64 30.12 15.20
N ALA A 537 -39.34 31.41 15.25
CA ALA A 537 -38.54 32.11 14.25
C ALA A 537 -37.08 31.63 14.22
N ALA A 538 -36.44 31.48 15.38
CA ALA A 538 -35.05 31.02 15.46
C ALA A 538 -34.91 29.55 15.06
N ARG A 539 -35.94 28.73 15.35
CA ARG A 539 -36.03 27.34 14.87
C ARG A 539 -36.13 27.27 13.35
N LYS A 540 -37.02 28.06 12.74
CA LYS A 540 -37.19 28.14 11.29
C LYS A 540 -35.93 28.64 10.60
N ASP A 541 -35.22 29.61 11.18
CA ASP A 541 -34.02 30.18 10.58
C ASP A 541 -32.83 29.20 10.63
N LYS A 542 -32.66 28.47 11.75
CA LYS A 542 -31.67 27.38 11.86
C LYS A 542 -32.01 26.21 10.93
N PHE A 543 -33.30 25.93 10.73
CA PHE A 543 -33.77 24.91 9.78
C PHE A 543 -33.54 25.33 8.31
N LEU A 544 -33.80 26.58 7.94
CA LEU A 544 -33.50 27.13 6.61
C LEU A 544 -32.00 27.17 6.34
N ARG A 545 -31.18 27.45 7.36
CA ARG A 545 -29.72 27.34 7.27
C ARG A 545 -29.26 25.90 7.06
N LEU A 546 -29.92 24.92 7.69
CA LEU A 546 -29.63 23.49 7.51
C LEU A 546 -30.05 22.97 6.13
N LEU A 547 -31.15 23.48 5.57
CA LEU A 547 -31.59 23.20 4.20
C LEU A 547 -30.77 23.96 3.14
N GLY A 548 -29.72 24.69 3.54
CA GLY A 548 -28.85 25.45 2.63
C GLY A 548 -29.46 26.74 2.10
N ALA A 549 -30.71 27.07 2.45
CA ALA A 549 -31.40 28.27 2.00
C ALA A 549 -30.97 29.56 2.75
N GLY A 550 -30.40 29.43 3.95
CA GLY A 550 -30.03 30.58 4.80
C GLY A 550 -28.63 31.18 4.56
N LYS A 551 -27.87 30.72 3.57
CA LYS A 551 -26.48 31.18 3.36
C LYS A 551 -26.43 32.36 2.39
N GLY A 552 -26.90 33.54 2.80
CA GLY A 552 -26.59 34.77 2.03
C GLY A 552 -27.38 36.06 2.25
N SER A 553 -28.44 36.12 3.07
CA SER A 553 -29.36 37.29 3.02
C SER A 553 -29.31 38.28 4.19
N SER A 554 -28.27 38.30 5.03
CA SER A 554 -28.18 39.32 6.08
C SER A 554 -26.83 40.03 6.15
N LYS A 555 -26.89 41.31 5.77
CA LYS A 555 -25.95 42.44 5.95
C LYS A 555 -24.82 42.62 4.92
N GLY A 556 -25.03 43.59 4.02
CA GLY A 556 -24.00 44.60 3.75
C GLY A 556 -23.75 45.00 2.29
N VAL A 557 -24.24 46.19 1.95
CA VAL A 557 -23.64 47.18 1.02
C VAL A 557 -23.86 46.98 -0.50
N GLU A 558 -24.63 47.93 -1.03
CA GLU A 558 -24.71 48.35 -2.43
C GLU A 558 -23.37 48.22 -3.17
N LYS A 559 -23.36 47.49 -4.27
CA LYS A 559 -22.65 47.88 -5.49
C LYS A 559 -23.15 47.09 -6.69
N ASP A 560 -23.72 47.85 -7.62
CA ASP A 560 -24.03 47.45 -8.98
C ASP A 560 -22.90 46.66 -9.63
N LYS A 561 -23.20 45.45 -10.11
CA LYS A 561 -22.49 44.80 -11.21
C LYS A 561 -23.36 43.73 -11.85
N LYS A 562 -23.91 44.11 -13.01
CA LYS A 562 -24.16 43.31 -14.23
C LYS A 562 -24.33 41.80 -14.03
N LYS A 563 -25.58 41.35 -14.12
CA LYS A 563 -26.00 39.99 -14.46
C LYS A 563 -25.19 39.48 -15.67
N LYS A 564 -24.44 38.40 -15.47
CA LYS A 564 -23.98 37.51 -16.52
C LYS A 564 -24.66 36.18 -16.29
N ASP A 565 -25.37 35.71 -17.30
CA ASP A 565 -26.19 34.51 -17.29
C ASP A 565 -25.47 33.31 -16.68
N SER A 566 -26.01 32.80 -15.57
CA SER A 566 -25.70 31.48 -15.02
C SER A 566 -26.54 30.38 -15.69
N GLY A 567 -26.94 30.59 -16.94
CA GLY A 567 -27.37 29.53 -17.85
C GLY A 567 -26.15 28.73 -18.31
N VAL A 568 -25.38 28.19 -17.37
CA VAL A 568 -24.36 27.19 -17.68
C VAL A 568 -25.11 25.96 -18.16
N ASP A 569 -25.22 25.90 -19.49
CA ASP A 569 -25.67 24.81 -20.34
C ASP A 569 -26.09 23.54 -19.59
N ILE A 570 -27.34 23.52 -19.13
CA ILE A 570 -27.99 22.32 -18.57
C ILE A 570 -27.81 21.13 -19.53
N ILE A 571 -27.81 21.41 -20.84
CA ILE A 571 -27.55 20.44 -21.90
C ILE A 571 -26.15 19.84 -21.79
N LYS A 572 -25.10 20.63 -21.53
CA LYS A 572 -23.73 20.12 -21.34
C LYS A 572 -23.61 19.31 -20.05
N ILE A 573 -24.29 19.72 -18.99
CA ILE A 573 -24.31 18.97 -17.72
C ILE A 573 -25.03 17.63 -17.91
N GLN A 574 -26.12 17.61 -18.67
CA GLN A 574 -26.87 16.41 -18.98
C GLN A 574 -26.07 15.45 -19.88
N GLU A 575 -25.40 15.96 -20.91
CA GLU A 575 -24.49 15.18 -21.76
C GLU A 575 -23.29 14.63 -20.97
N GLU A 576 -22.71 15.40 -20.04
CA GLU A 576 -21.62 14.95 -19.16
C GLU A 576 -22.09 13.82 -18.21
N LEU A 577 -23.31 13.92 -17.67
CA LEU A 577 -23.92 12.89 -16.81
C LEU A 577 -24.24 11.60 -17.58
N GLU A 578 -24.80 11.70 -18.79
CA GLU A 578 -25.05 10.55 -19.66
C GLU A 578 -23.74 9.86 -20.04
N ARG A 579 -22.69 10.63 -20.37
CA ARG A 579 -21.36 10.09 -20.68
C ARG A 579 -20.71 9.39 -19.49
N GLN A 580 -20.86 9.91 -18.28
CA GLN A 580 -20.37 9.26 -17.06
C GLN A 580 -21.14 7.97 -16.75
N PHE A 581 -22.46 7.97 -16.97
CA PHE A 581 -23.29 6.79 -16.80
C PHE A 581 -22.90 5.69 -17.79
N GLU A 582 -22.79 6.00 -19.08
CA GLU A 582 -22.36 5.04 -20.11
C GLU A 582 -20.95 4.52 -19.85
N ALA A 583 -20.01 5.38 -19.46
CA ALA A 583 -18.65 4.96 -19.09
C ALA A 583 -18.68 3.99 -17.89
N GLY A 584 -19.52 4.26 -16.87
CA GLY A 584 -19.71 3.38 -15.72
C GLY A 584 -20.34 2.03 -16.07
N VAL A 585 -21.34 2.02 -16.95
CA VAL A 585 -21.99 0.79 -17.45
C VAL A 585 -21.00 -0.02 -18.29
N LYS A 586 -20.28 0.63 -19.21
CA LYS A 586 -19.26 -0.04 -20.05
C LYS A 586 -18.11 -0.59 -19.21
N LEU A 587 -17.69 0.09 -18.15
CA LEU A 587 -16.66 -0.43 -17.23
C LEU A 587 -17.13 -1.65 -16.43
N LYS A 588 -18.43 -1.78 -16.14
CA LYS A 588 -19.00 -2.95 -15.47
C LYS A 588 -19.17 -4.14 -16.41
N HIS A 589 -19.50 -3.90 -17.68
CA HIS A 589 -19.72 -4.95 -18.68
C HIS A 589 -18.42 -5.42 -19.38
N ASP A 590 -17.53 -4.51 -19.77
CA ASP A 590 -16.21 -4.85 -20.38
C ASP A 590 -15.10 -5.08 -19.36
N GLY A 591 -15.29 -4.61 -18.12
CA GLY A 591 -14.43 -4.95 -16.98
C GLY A 591 -14.69 -6.38 -16.52
N GLY A 592 -14.45 -7.35 -17.40
CA GLY A 592 -14.63 -8.78 -17.23
C GLY A 592 -14.50 -9.19 -15.79
N SER A 593 -15.68 -9.40 -15.19
CA SER A 593 -15.89 -9.81 -13.82
C SER A 593 -15.33 -11.21 -13.56
N LYS A 594 -14.00 -11.32 -13.55
CA LYS A 594 -13.33 -12.15 -12.57
C LYS A 594 -13.65 -11.51 -11.23
N LYS A 595 -14.85 -11.84 -10.73
CA LYS A 595 -15.20 -11.81 -9.31
C LYS A 595 -14.02 -12.46 -8.59
N ARG A 596 -13.07 -11.64 -8.12
CA ARG A 596 -12.29 -12.01 -6.95
C ARG A 596 -13.35 -12.15 -5.90
N GLY A 597 -13.79 -13.39 -5.67
CA GLY A 597 -14.68 -13.72 -4.58
C GLY A 597 -14.07 -13.10 -3.34
N LEU A 598 -14.71 -12.03 -2.84
CA LEU A 598 -14.74 -11.81 -1.42
C LEU A 598 -15.42 -13.06 -0.87
N GLY A 599 -14.59 -14.03 -0.48
CA GLY A 599 -15.04 -15.21 0.23
C GLY A 599 -15.74 -14.73 1.48
N ALA A 600 -17.05 -14.97 1.50
CA ALA A 600 -17.74 -15.32 2.73
C ALA A 600 -17.17 -16.65 3.24
#